data_AF-Q82T29-F1
#
_entry.id   AF-Q82T29-F1
#
_cell.length_a   1.000
_cell.length_b   1.000
_cell.length_c   1.000
_cell.angle_alpha   90.00
_cell.angle_beta   90.00
_cell.angle_gamma   90.00
#
_symmetry.space_group_name_H-M   'P 1'
#
loop_
_entity.id
_entity.type
_entity.pdbx_description
1 polymer ?
#
loop_
_entity_poly.entity_id
_entity_poly.type
_entity_poly.pdbx_seq_one_letter_code
_entity_poly.pdbx_strand_id
1 'polypeptide(L)'
;MLPEIWKHDSPYFRPEGDTRGEAVLPIGMPMRQQYDFSSSRKNPYAAKLKKPVTIRLDEESISYFKSMSEETGIPYQSLINLYLKECAASGKRLNLSWK
;
A
#
# COMPACT_ATOMS: atom_id res chain seq x y z
N MET A 1 19.80 11.16 23.13
CA MET A 1 18.54 11.85 23.50
C MET A 1 17.73 12.06 22.23
N LEU A 2 16.80 11.14 21.95
CA LEU A 2 15.70 11.24 20.98
C LEU A 2 14.50 10.48 21.58
N PRO A 3 13.24 10.89 21.29
CA PRO A 3 12.19 10.97 22.31
C PRO A 3 11.28 9.75 22.43
N GLU A 4 10.70 9.58 23.62
CA GLU A 4 9.93 8.44 24.17
C GLU A 4 8.53 8.17 23.55
N ILE A 5 8.31 8.39 22.25
CA ILE A 5 6.93 8.48 21.71
C ILE A 5 6.44 7.23 20.93
N TRP A 6 7.20 6.12 20.94
CA TRP A 6 6.82 4.91 20.18
C TRP A 6 6.42 3.72 21.06
N LYS A 7 5.99 3.98 22.29
CA LYS A 7 5.32 2.97 23.14
C LYS A 7 3.84 2.89 22.78
N HIS A 8 3.49 2.23 21.69
CA HIS A 8 2.17 1.61 21.58
C HIS A 8 2.28 0.36 20.70
N ASP A 9 2.06 -0.77 21.36
CA ASP A 9 2.25 -2.13 20.88
C ASP A 9 1.40 -2.46 19.65
N SER A 10 2.06 -2.97 18.61
CA SER A 10 1.39 -3.61 17.48
C SER A 10 1.43 -5.12 17.68
N PRO A 11 0.30 -5.79 17.94
CA PRO A 11 0.26 -7.19 18.41
C PRO A 11 0.50 -8.24 17.31
N TYR A 12 0.89 -7.84 16.11
CA TYR A 12 0.82 -8.70 14.92
C TYR A 12 1.98 -9.68 14.74
N PHE A 13 3.00 -9.68 15.61
CA PHE A 13 4.15 -10.59 15.48
C PHE A 13 4.41 -11.37 16.78
N ARG A 14 3.65 -12.44 17.00
CA ARG A 14 4.06 -13.57 17.85
C ARG A 14 4.06 -14.85 17.00
N PRO A 15 5.17 -15.60 16.91
CA PRO A 15 5.10 -17.02 16.63
C PRO A 15 4.75 -17.77 17.93
N GLU A 16 3.77 -18.67 17.88
CA GLU A 16 3.54 -19.65 18.94
C GLU A 16 4.56 -20.79 18.81
N GLY A 17 5.36 -21.00 19.86
CA GLY A 17 6.23 -22.16 19.97
C GLY A 17 7.47 -21.90 20.84
N ASP A 18 7.53 -22.60 21.98
CA ASP A 18 8.64 -22.76 22.93
C ASP A 18 8.80 -21.71 24.05
N THR A 19 8.25 -22.06 25.22
CA THR A 19 8.44 -21.37 26.51
C THR A 19 9.68 -21.92 27.23
N ARG A 20 10.87 -21.67 26.67
CA ARG A 20 12.14 -21.96 27.36
C ARG A 20 13.15 -20.84 27.14
N GLY A 21 13.26 -19.97 28.15
CA GLY A 21 14.33 -18.98 28.26
C GLY A 21 13.94 -17.61 27.72
N GLU A 22 13.43 -16.77 28.62
CA GLU A 22 13.21 -15.34 28.42
C GLU A 22 14.54 -14.62 28.15
N ALA A 23 15.00 -14.62 26.90
CA ALA A 23 15.98 -13.66 26.43
C ALA A 23 15.22 -12.51 25.76
N VAL A 24 14.78 -11.54 26.55
CA VAL A 24 14.34 -10.25 26.04
C VAL A 24 15.55 -9.64 25.33
N LEU A 25 15.53 -9.62 23.99
CA LEU A 25 16.61 -8.99 23.23
C LEU A 25 16.63 -7.49 23.57
N PRO A 26 17.74 -6.94 24.09
CA PRO A 26 17.82 -5.54 24.45
C PRO A 26 17.59 -4.65 23.22
N ILE A 27 16.86 -3.57 23.43
CA ILE A 27 16.55 -2.54 22.44
C ILE A 27 17.90 -1.96 21.96
N GLY A 28 18.34 -2.35 20.76
CA GLY A 28 19.65 -2.01 20.22
C GLY A 28 20.39 -3.14 19.50
N MET A 29 19.85 -4.37 19.48
CA MET A 29 20.45 -5.44 18.67
C MET A 29 20.20 -5.21 17.17
N PRO A 30 21.25 -5.25 16.32
CA PRO A 30 21.08 -5.14 14.87
C PRO A 30 20.23 -6.31 14.37
N MET A 31 19.49 -6.07 13.28
CA MET A 31 18.70 -7.12 12.64
C MET A 31 19.55 -8.38 12.39
N ARG A 32 18.96 -9.56 12.62
CA ARG A 32 19.63 -10.84 12.35
C ARG A 32 20.03 -10.89 10.87
N GLN A 33 21.20 -11.47 10.59
CA GLN A 33 21.72 -11.58 9.22
C GLN A 33 20.80 -12.42 8.32
N GLN A 34 20.11 -13.41 8.90
CA GLN A 34 19.19 -14.29 8.18
C GLN A 34 17.98 -14.61 9.06
N TYR A 35 16.82 -14.72 8.44
CA TYR A 35 15.55 -15.11 9.05
C TYR A 35 15.02 -16.34 8.31
N ASP A 36 14.62 -17.38 9.06
CA ASP A 36 13.96 -18.54 8.48
C ASP A 36 12.46 -18.25 8.34
N PHE A 37 11.98 -18.25 7.09
CA PHE A 37 10.58 -17.99 6.74
C PHE A 37 9.81 -19.28 6.40
N SER A 38 10.36 -20.46 6.66
CA SER A 38 9.76 -21.77 6.34
C SER A 38 8.33 -21.96 6.89
N SER A 39 8.01 -21.36 8.05
CA SER A 39 6.69 -21.40 8.69
C SER A 39 5.88 -20.10 8.54
N SER A 40 6.26 -19.21 7.62
CA SER A 40 5.64 -17.88 7.49
C SER A 40 4.29 -17.91 6.78
N ARG A 41 3.34 -17.13 7.30
CA ARG A 41 2.01 -16.97 6.69
C ARG A 41 2.05 -15.89 5.60
N LYS A 42 1.42 -16.16 4.46
CA LYS A 42 1.30 -15.19 3.36
C LYS A 42 0.61 -13.92 3.85
N ASN A 43 1.21 -12.76 3.57
CA ASN A 43 0.62 -11.48 3.95
C ASN A 43 -0.75 -11.29 3.24
N PRO A 44 -1.87 -11.18 3.98
CA PRO A 44 -3.20 -11.01 3.37
C PRO A 44 -3.34 -9.69 2.59
N TYR A 45 -2.47 -8.71 2.85
CA TYR A 45 -2.39 -7.44 2.13
C TYR A 45 -1.55 -7.51 0.86
N ALA A 46 -0.80 -8.60 0.64
CA ALA A 46 -0.01 -8.77 -0.59
C ALA A 46 -0.91 -8.80 -1.84
N ALA A 47 -2.13 -9.31 -1.72
CA ALA A 47 -3.11 -9.28 -2.82
C ALA A 47 -3.63 -7.87 -3.13
N LYS A 48 -3.50 -6.92 -2.20
CA LYS A 48 -3.92 -5.52 -2.35
C LYS A 48 -2.80 -4.62 -2.86
N LEU A 49 -1.61 -5.17 -3.11
CA LEU A 49 -0.51 -4.43 -3.70
C LEU A 49 -0.91 -3.90 -5.08
N LYS A 50 -0.67 -2.62 -5.31
CA LYS A 50 -0.90 -1.99 -6.60
C LYS A 50 0.01 -2.67 -7.62
N LYS A 51 -0.59 -3.17 -8.70
CA LYS A 51 0.17 -3.65 -9.85
C LYS A 51 0.56 -2.44 -10.69
N PRO A 52 1.86 -2.24 -11.00
CA PRO A 52 2.24 -1.19 -11.93
C PRO A 52 1.67 -1.52 -13.31
N VAL A 53 1.03 -0.54 -13.94
CA VAL A 53 0.47 -0.66 -15.29
C VAL A 53 0.89 0.55 -16.11
N THR A 54 1.24 0.31 -17.37
CA THR A 54 1.49 1.37 -18.34
C THR A 54 0.23 1.52 -19.19
N ILE A 55 -0.43 2.67 -19.10
CA ILE A 55 -1.60 3.01 -19.91
C ILE A 55 -1.27 4.20 -20.80
N ARG A 56 -1.72 4.18 -22.05
CA ARG A 56 -1.62 5.34 -22.94
C ARG A 56 -2.81 6.25 -22.67
N LEU A 57 -2.53 7.52 -22.41
CA LEU A 57 -3.54 8.56 -22.22
C LEU A 57 -3.22 9.67 -23.22
N ASP A 58 -4.27 10.33 -23.71
CA ASP A 58 -4.17 11.56 -24.48
C ASP A 58 -3.68 12.72 -23.61
N GLU A 59 -3.10 13.73 -24.26
CA GLU A 59 -2.53 14.90 -23.59
C GLU A 59 -3.59 15.71 -22.84
N GLU A 60 -4.79 15.83 -23.43
CA GLU A 60 -5.91 16.55 -22.83
C GLU A 60 -6.34 15.94 -21.50
N SER A 61 -6.50 14.61 -21.45
CA SER A 61 -6.81 13.88 -20.22
C SER A 61 -5.73 14.06 -19.15
N ILE A 62 -4.45 14.01 -19.53
CA ILE A 62 -3.34 14.23 -18.59
C ILE A 62 -3.40 15.66 -18.03
N SER A 63 -3.63 16.65 -18.89
CA SER A 63 -3.76 18.06 -18.50
C SER A 63 -4.91 18.27 -17.51
N TYR A 64 -6.07 17.68 -17.80
CA TYR A 64 -7.25 17.72 -16.92
C TYR A 64 -6.94 17.21 -15.51
N PHE A 65 -6.35 16.02 -15.39
CA PHE A 65 -6.03 15.46 -14.07
C PHE A 65 -4.88 16.20 -13.36
N LYS A 66 -3.98 16.86 -14.10
CA LYS A 66 -2.96 17.73 -13.51
C LYS A 66 -3.57 18.98 -12.87
N SER A 67 -4.45 19.69 -13.59
CA SER A 67 -5.17 20.85 -13.02
C SER A 67 -5.96 20.45 -11.77
N MET A 68 -6.66 19.31 -11.83
CA MET A 68 -7.40 18.80 -10.67
C MET A 68 -6.48 18.40 -9.49
N SER A 69 -5.25 17.95 -9.78
CA SER A 69 -4.27 17.64 -8.73
C SER A 69 -3.77 18.87 -8.00
N GLU A 70 -3.66 20.01 -8.69
CA GLU A 70 -3.27 21.29 -8.08
C GLU A 70 -4.35 21.80 -7.12
N GLU A 71 -5.63 21.63 -7.48
CA GLU A 71 -6.76 22.05 -6.66
C GLU A 71 -7.00 21.15 -5.45
N THR A 72 -6.90 19.83 -5.63
CA THR A 72 -7.22 18.84 -4.58
C THR A 72 -6.02 18.46 -3.71
N GLY A 73 -4.80 18.79 -4.14
CA GLY A 73 -3.55 18.35 -3.52
C GLY A 73 -3.28 16.84 -3.66
N ILE A 74 -4.11 16.11 -4.40
CA ILE A 74 -3.95 14.67 -4.64
C ILE A 74 -3.18 14.48 -5.95
N PRO A 75 -2.10 13.68 -5.98
CA PRO A 75 -1.36 13.44 -7.21
C PRO A 75 -2.26 12.93 -8.35
N TYR A 76 -2.09 13.47 -9.56
CA TYR A 76 -2.91 13.12 -10.73
C TYR A 76 -3.00 11.61 -10.98
N GLN A 77 -1.93 10.85 -10.73
CA GLN A 77 -1.90 9.39 -10.85
C GLN A 77 -2.88 8.69 -9.88
N SER A 78 -3.03 9.23 -8.67
CA SER A 78 -3.96 8.71 -7.68
C SER A 78 -5.40 9.07 -8.04
N LEU A 79 -5.62 10.28 -8.58
CA LEU A 79 -6.93 10.71 -9.10
C LEU A 79 -7.39 9.79 -10.24
N ILE A 80 -6.55 9.55 -11.24
CA ILE A 80 -6.87 8.63 -12.35
C ILE A 80 -7.33 7.28 -11.81
N ASN A 81 -6.57 6.69 -10.88
CA ASN A 81 -6.93 5.41 -10.29
C ASN A 81 -8.23 5.46 -9.48
N LEU A 82 -8.51 6.56 -8.78
CA LEU A 82 -9.76 6.74 -8.03
C LEU A 82 -10.97 6.81 -8.96
N TYR A 83 -10.86 7.60 -10.05
CA TYR A 83 -11.91 7.71 -11.07
C TYR A 83 -12.16 6.37 -11.78
N LEU A 84 -11.11 5.61 -12.09
CA LEU A 84 -11.27 4.27 -12.67
C LEU A 84 -11.99 3.31 -11.71
N LYS A 85 -11.72 3.39 -10.40
CA LYS A 85 -12.45 2.62 -9.39
C LYS A 85 -13.91 3.02 -9.30
N GLU A 86 -14.20 4.32 -9.33
CA GLU A 86 -15.59 4.81 -9.32
C GLU A 86 -16.34 4.36 -10.59
N CYS A 87 -15.69 4.41 -11.75
CA CYS A 87 -16.25 3.93 -13.01
C CYS A 87 -16.62 2.43 -12.92
N ALA A 88 -15.71 1.62 -12.35
CA ALA A 88 -15.97 0.19 -12.13
C ALA A 88 -17.09 -0.06 -11.11
N ALA A 89 -17.17 0.73 -10.04
CA ALA A 89 -18.19 0.59 -9.00
C ALA A 89 -19.58 1.04 -9.49
N SER A 90 -19.64 2.11 -10.28
CA SER A 90 -20.88 2.64 -10.86
C SER A 90 -21.36 1.87 -12.08
N GLY A 91 -20.54 0.97 -12.63
CA GLY A 91 -20.86 0.23 -13.85
C GLY A 91 -21.06 1.12 -15.07
N LYS A 92 -20.47 2.33 -15.08
CA LYS A 92 -20.53 3.28 -16.19
C LYS A 92 -20.00 2.57 -17.44
N ARG A 93 -20.90 2.31 -18.40
CA ARG A 93 -20.53 1.76 -19.70
C ARG A 93 -20.26 2.91 -20.65
N LEU A 94 -19.12 2.86 -21.34
CA LEU A 94 -18.83 3.81 -22.41
C LEU A 94 -19.94 3.72 -23.44
N ASN A 95 -20.61 4.84 -23.73
CA ASN A 95 -21.54 4.91 -24.84
C ASN A 95 -20.72 4.99 -26.13
N LEU A 96 -20.55 3.84 -26.80
CA LEU A 96 -19.85 3.72 -28.08
C LEU A 96 -20.75 4.08 -29.27
N SER A 97 -21.64 5.06 -29.13
CA SER A 97 -22.37 5.61 -30.28
C SER A 97 -21.41 6.47 -31.12
N TRP A 98 -20.53 5.81 -31.88
CA TRP A 98 -19.84 6.46 -32.98
C TRP A 98 -20.88 6.84 -34.04
N LYS A 99 -21.02 8.14 -34.31
CA LYS A 99 -21.71 8.67 -35.47
C LYS A 99 -20.71 9.41 -36.35
#